data_AF-A0A0F9Q0Q9-F1
#
_entry.id   AF-A0A0F9Q0Q9-F1
#
_cell.length_a   1.000
_cell.length_b   1.000
_cell.length_c   1.000
_cell.angle_alpha   90.00
_cell.angle_beta   90.00
_cell.angle_gamma   90.00
#
_symmetry.space_group_name_H-M   'P 1'
#
loop_
_entity.id
_entity.type
_entity.pdbx_description
1 polymer ?
#
loop_
_entity_poly.entity_id
_entity_poly.type
_entity_poly.pdbx_seq_one_letter_code
_entity_poly.pdbx_strand_id
1 'polypeptide(L)'
;MNADAQINPEDLEVFPNLGDYKKELKTLDNYDFTGKSESEIYNIFYDYAKLFPSRISWFKPENFNSHRFYRVRLNINLKDEDITLAQTYSYPPPKFCFENGRANKKGRSVFYCSNQPYAAILECKPKVGDAGFLSVWKGVAKRNIKIGNLLSPDLPLENDW
;
A
#
# COMPACT_ATOMS: atom_id res chain seq x y z
N MET A 1 -2.71 23.33 -9.02
CA MET A 1 -2.99 23.01 -7.61
C MET A 1 -1.70 23.32 -6.89
N ASN A 2 -1.70 24.26 -5.93
CA ASN A 2 -0.49 24.74 -5.25
C ASN A 2 0.31 23.54 -4.76
N ALA A 3 1.54 23.43 -5.24
CA ALA A 3 2.48 22.34 -4.96
C ALA A 3 3.09 22.43 -3.55
N ASP A 4 2.59 23.32 -2.72
CA ASP A 4 3.22 23.73 -1.47
C ASP A 4 2.21 23.72 -0.32
N ALA A 5 1.68 22.54 0.02
CA ALA A 5 1.40 22.32 1.44
C ALA A 5 2.76 22.16 2.12
N GLN A 6 3.45 23.29 2.33
CA GLN A 6 4.67 23.31 3.14
C GLN A 6 4.28 22.85 4.53
N ILE A 7 4.94 21.79 4.99
CA ILE A 7 4.87 21.38 6.40
C ILE A 7 5.38 22.57 7.19
N ASN A 8 4.54 23.16 8.05
CA ASN A 8 4.99 24.25 8.90
C ASN A 8 5.95 23.67 9.96
N PRO A 9 6.96 24.44 10.43
CA PRO A 9 7.85 23.97 11.48
C PRO A 9 7.12 23.46 12.74
N GLU A 10 5.97 24.06 13.06
CA GLU A 10 5.08 23.67 14.14
C GLU A 10 4.48 22.25 13.95
N ASP A 11 4.23 21.84 12.69
CA ASP A 11 3.76 20.48 12.38
C ASP A 11 4.84 19.43 12.65
N LEU A 12 6.13 19.84 12.66
CA LEU A 12 7.27 18.97 12.96
C LEU A 12 7.48 18.79 14.47
N GLU A 13 6.96 19.68 15.31
CA GLU A 13 7.05 19.56 16.78
C GLU A 13 6.24 18.37 17.33
N VAL A 14 5.25 17.90 16.55
CA VAL A 14 4.44 16.72 16.90
C VAL A 14 5.20 15.41 16.65
N PHE A 15 6.28 15.44 15.86
CA PHE A 15 7.08 14.26 15.58
C PHE A 15 8.10 14.03 16.71
N PRO A 16 8.31 12.78 17.14
CA PRO A 16 9.35 12.48 18.09
C PRO A 16 10.70 12.88 17.50
N ASN A 17 11.58 13.41 18.35
CA ASN A 17 12.96 13.69 17.97
C ASN A 17 13.58 12.41 17.36
N LEU A 18 14.24 12.53 16.21
CA LEU A 18 14.77 11.39 15.48
C LEU A 18 15.72 10.52 16.32
N GLY A 19 16.55 11.15 17.16
CA GLY A 19 17.49 10.45 18.02
C GLY A 19 16.78 9.63 19.09
N ASP A 20 15.74 10.19 19.70
CA ASP A 20 14.96 9.51 20.73
C ASP A 20 14.05 8.44 20.13
N TYR A 21 13.44 8.71 18.98
CA TYR A 21 12.64 7.73 18.27
C TYR A 21 13.45 6.49 17.85
N LYS A 22 14.70 6.68 17.41
CA LYS A 22 15.61 5.54 17.14
C LYS A 22 15.89 4.70 18.38
N LYS A 23 16.01 5.32 19.56
CA LYS A 23 16.18 4.58 20.83
C LYS A 23 14.92 3.82 21.17
N GLU A 24 13.74 4.44 21.03
CA GLU A 24 12.44 3.80 21.28
C GLU A 24 12.23 2.59 20.37
N LEU A 25 12.51 2.71 19.07
CA LEU A 25 12.46 1.59 18.14
C LEU A 25 13.45 0.48 18.49
N LYS A 26 14.66 0.83 18.95
CA LYS A 26 15.64 -0.16 19.41
C LYS A 26 15.18 -0.86 20.69
N THR A 27 14.50 -0.16 21.59
CA THR A 27 13.87 -0.76 22.78
C THR A 27 12.78 -1.74 22.36
N LEU A 28 11.95 -1.36 21.39
CA LEU A 28 10.90 -2.23 20.84
C LEU A 28 11.46 -3.50 20.19
N ASP A 29 12.53 -3.37 19.40
CA ASP A 29 13.22 -4.49 18.74
C ASP A 29 13.77 -5.52 19.73
N ASN A 30 14.16 -5.07 20.93
CA ASN A 30 14.67 -5.92 22.00
C ASN A 30 13.59 -6.36 23.01
N TYR A 31 12.32 -6.08 22.75
CA TYR A 31 11.24 -6.37 23.70
C TYR A 31 10.83 -7.86 23.64
N ASP A 32 10.72 -8.51 24.79
CA ASP A 32 10.21 -9.89 24.87
C ASP A 32 8.68 -9.90 24.96
N PHE A 33 8.04 -10.47 23.94
CA PHE A 33 6.58 -10.58 23.84
C PHE A 33 6.03 -11.91 24.36
N THR A 34 6.89 -12.79 24.90
CA THR A 34 6.47 -14.11 25.38
C THR A 34 5.42 -13.97 26.50
N GLY A 35 4.25 -14.56 26.28
CA GLY A 35 3.15 -14.56 27.24
C GLY A 35 2.33 -13.27 27.31
N LYS A 36 2.54 -12.30 26.41
CA LYS A 36 1.73 -11.08 26.32
C LYS A 36 0.41 -11.31 25.58
N SER A 37 -0.64 -10.65 26.05
CA SER A 37 -1.93 -10.56 25.35
C SER A 37 -1.87 -9.60 24.15
N GLU A 38 -2.79 -9.75 23.20
CA GLU A 38 -2.89 -8.86 22.03
C GLU A 38 -3.00 -7.37 22.41
N SER A 39 -3.74 -7.06 23.49
CA SER A 39 -3.87 -5.67 23.96
C SER A 39 -2.56 -5.13 24.53
N GLU A 40 -1.76 -5.97 25.20
CA GLU A 40 -0.45 -5.56 25.71
C GLU A 40 0.53 -5.33 24.57
N ILE A 41 0.55 -6.22 23.58
CA ILE A 41 1.38 -6.08 22.37
C ILE A 41 1.01 -4.77 21.65
N TYR A 42 -0.29 -4.51 21.46
CA TYR A 42 -0.77 -3.27 20.85
C TYR A 42 -0.26 -2.02 21.59
N ASN A 43 -0.37 -2.00 22.92
CA ASN A 43 0.07 -0.86 23.73
C ASN A 43 1.59 -0.67 23.64
N ILE A 44 2.39 -1.74 23.68
CA ILE A 44 3.85 -1.68 23.56
C ILE A 44 4.25 -1.08 22.20
N PHE A 45 3.60 -1.48 21.12
CA PHE A 45 3.82 -0.87 19.80
C PHE A 45 3.36 0.59 19.76
N TYR A 46 2.23 0.93 20.37
CA TYR A 46 1.76 2.32 20.43
C TYR A 46 2.74 3.23 21.19
N ASP A 47 3.37 2.71 22.23
CA ASP A 47 4.29 3.45 23.09
C ASP A 47 5.66 3.68 22.45
N TYR A 48 6.21 2.69 21.73
CA TYR A 48 7.58 2.77 21.19
C TYR A 48 7.65 2.99 19.68
N ALA A 49 6.65 2.56 18.92
CA ALA A 49 6.54 2.77 17.49
C ALA A 49 5.54 3.91 17.19
N LYS A 50 5.74 5.06 17.84
CA LYS A 50 4.94 6.30 17.74
C LYS A 50 4.69 6.76 16.29
N LEU A 51 5.51 6.31 15.35
CA LEU A 51 5.36 6.53 13.92
C LEU A 51 5.19 5.23 13.11
N PHE A 52 4.39 4.22 13.52
CA PHE A 52 4.13 3.01 12.71
C PHE A 52 2.77 2.35 13.02
N PRO A 53 2.18 1.46 12.19
CA PRO A 53 2.14 1.31 10.72
C PRO A 53 0.73 1.48 10.13
N SER A 54 -0.31 1.63 10.95
CA SER A 54 -1.71 1.66 10.51
C SER A 54 -2.28 3.07 10.58
N ARG A 55 -1.62 4.02 9.89
CA ARG A 55 -2.24 5.33 9.65
C ARG A 55 -3.43 5.13 8.72
N ILE A 56 -4.59 4.97 9.33
CA ILE A 56 -5.86 5.16 8.66
C ILE A 56 -6.04 6.68 8.55
N SER A 57 -6.17 7.16 7.32
CA SER A 57 -6.55 8.54 7.04
C SER A 57 -7.74 8.54 6.08
N TRP A 58 -8.31 9.71 5.86
CA TRP A 58 -9.42 9.90 4.95
C TRP A 58 -9.05 10.94 3.91
N PHE A 59 -9.09 10.54 2.64
CA PHE A 59 -9.01 11.47 1.52
C PHE A 59 -10.39 12.04 1.24
N LYS A 60 -10.48 13.37 1.14
CA LYS A 60 -11.65 14.03 0.55
C LYS A 60 -11.80 13.62 -0.93
N PRO A 61 -13.02 13.59 -1.49
CA PRO A 61 -13.24 13.21 -2.88
C PRO A 61 -12.37 13.97 -3.88
N GLU A 62 -12.18 15.27 -3.68
CA GLU A 62 -11.44 16.15 -4.59
C GLU A 62 -9.97 15.73 -4.65
N ASN A 63 -9.40 15.35 -3.49
CA ASN A 63 -8.02 14.87 -3.38
C ASN A 63 -7.88 13.49 -4.01
N PHE A 64 -8.82 12.55 -3.79
CA PHE A 64 -8.75 11.24 -4.43
C PHE A 64 -8.91 11.34 -5.97
N ASN A 65 -9.81 12.21 -6.42
CA ASN A 65 -10.18 12.33 -7.85
C ASN A 65 -9.11 13.04 -8.70
N SER A 66 -8.14 13.69 -8.07
CA SER A 66 -6.97 14.26 -8.76
C SER A 66 -5.91 13.21 -9.09
N HIS A 67 -5.96 12.03 -8.45
CA HIS A 67 -4.98 10.97 -8.66
C HIS A 67 -5.24 10.15 -9.92
N ARG A 68 -4.14 9.71 -10.51
CA ARG A 68 -4.11 8.66 -11.52
C ARG A 68 -3.53 7.39 -10.90
N PHE A 69 -4.10 6.26 -11.28
CA PHE A 69 -3.69 4.95 -10.85
C PHE A 69 -3.24 4.14 -12.06
N TYR A 70 -2.10 3.49 -11.91
CA TYR A 70 -1.42 2.75 -12.94
C TYR A 70 -1.43 1.28 -12.56
N ARG A 71 -1.79 0.44 -13.52
CA ARG A 71 -1.70 -1.01 -13.35
C ARG A 71 -1.12 -1.64 -14.60
N VAL A 72 -0.16 -2.53 -14.39
CA VAL A 72 0.47 -3.32 -15.43
C VAL A 72 -0.10 -4.74 -15.40
N ARG A 73 -0.31 -5.32 -16.57
CA ARG A 73 -0.47 -6.76 -16.75
C ARG A 73 0.60 -7.24 -17.72
N LEU A 74 1.30 -8.29 -17.35
CA LEU A 74 2.29 -8.93 -18.21
C LEU A 74 1.62 -10.05 -19.02
N ASN A 75 2.06 -10.22 -20.26
CA ASN A 75 1.79 -11.39 -21.11
C ASN A 75 0.30 -11.74 -21.24
N ILE A 76 -0.55 -10.73 -21.47
CA ILE A 76 -1.97 -10.93 -21.78
C ILE A 76 -2.11 -11.84 -23.00
N ASN A 77 -2.99 -12.86 -22.91
CA ASN A 77 -3.27 -13.72 -24.05
C ASN A 77 -4.20 -13.00 -25.04
N LEU A 78 -3.63 -12.42 -26.08
CA LEU A 78 -4.36 -11.65 -27.10
C LEU A 78 -5.37 -12.49 -27.91
N LYS A 79 -5.35 -13.83 -27.81
CA LYS A 79 -6.37 -14.69 -28.43
C LYS A 79 -7.64 -14.80 -27.58
N ASP A 80 -7.50 -14.71 -26.26
CA ASP A 80 -8.58 -14.96 -25.30
C ASP A 80 -9.08 -13.66 -24.65
N GLU A 81 -8.25 -12.61 -24.66
CA GLU A 81 -8.52 -11.35 -23.98
C GLU A 81 -8.44 -10.17 -24.96
N ASP A 82 -9.43 -9.28 -24.90
CA ASP A 82 -9.47 -8.04 -25.69
C ASP A 82 -8.81 -6.90 -24.90
N ILE A 83 -7.65 -6.44 -25.37
CA ILE A 83 -6.86 -5.38 -24.75
C ILE A 83 -7.48 -3.97 -24.88
N THR A 84 -8.55 -3.81 -25.64
CA THR A 84 -9.28 -2.54 -25.77
C THR A 84 -10.33 -2.36 -24.66
N LEU A 85 -10.69 -3.43 -23.95
CA LEU A 85 -11.70 -3.40 -22.91
C LEU A 85 -11.10 -3.06 -21.54
N ALA A 86 -11.72 -2.13 -20.82
CA ALA A 86 -11.30 -1.75 -19.47
C ALA A 86 -11.32 -2.94 -18.47
N GLN A 87 -12.25 -3.89 -18.66
CA GLN A 87 -12.39 -5.07 -17.80
C GLN A 87 -11.13 -5.94 -17.81
N THR A 88 -10.39 -5.97 -18.92
CA THR A 88 -9.13 -6.71 -19.08
C THR A 88 -8.08 -6.22 -18.07
N TYR A 89 -8.16 -4.97 -17.64
CA TYR A 89 -7.25 -4.38 -16.67
C TYR A 89 -7.86 -4.21 -15.27
N SER A 90 -9.12 -4.63 -15.07
CA SER A 90 -9.81 -4.53 -13.80
C SER A 90 -9.39 -5.65 -12.82
N TYR A 91 -9.88 -5.60 -11.58
CA TYR A 91 -9.58 -6.61 -10.57
C TYR A 91 -10.00 -8.01 -11.06
N PRO A 92 -9.23 -9.07 -10.72
CA PRO A 92 -9.57 -10.41 -11.17
C PRO A 92 -10.90 -10.86 -10.56
N PRO A 93 -11.74 -11.61 -11.30
CA PRO A 93 -12.92 -12.24 -10.72
C PRO A 93 -12.57 -13.10 -9.49
N PRO A 94 -13.40 -13.11 -8.43
CA PRO A 94 -13.15 -13.88 -7.20
C PRO A 94 -12.80 -15.35 -7.42
N LYS A 95 -13.39 -15.98 -8.46
CA LYS A 95 -13.12 -17.38 -8.84
C LYS A 95 -11.67 -17.66 -9.25
N PHE A 96 -10.89 -16.63 -9.56
CA PHE A 96 -9.46 -16.73 -9.90
C PHE A 96 -8.54 -16.28 -8.74
N CYS A 97 -9.10 -15.90 -7.58
CA CYS A 97 -8.34 -15.45 -6.42
C CYS A 97 -8.09 -16.63 -5.46
N PHE A 98 -7.19 -17.55 -5.84
CA PHE A 98 -7.01 -18.82 -5.12
C PHE A 98 -6.18 -18.73 -3.83
N GLU A 99 -5.50 -17.61 -3.62
CA GLU A 99 -4.52 -17.41 -2.55
C GLU A 99 -4.75 -16.08 -1.83
N ASN A 100 -4.17 -15.94 -0.64
CA ASN A 100 -4.09 -14.66 0.05
C ASN A 100 -3.00 -13.81 -0.61
N GLY A 101 -3.29 -12.55 -0.89
CA GLY A 101 -2.30 -11.55 -1.30
C GLY A 101 -2.06 -10.54 -0.19
N ARG A 102 -1.20 -9.54 -0.47
CA ARG A 102 -0.87 -8.47 0.50
C ARG A 102 -2.12 -7.75 1.03
N ALA A 103 -3.10 -7.51 0.16
CA ALA A 103 -4.31 -6.74 0.49
C ALA A 103 -5.62 -7.53 0.30
N ASN A 104 -5.58 -8.79 -0.16
CA ASN A 104 -6.78 -9.59 -0.41
C ASN A 104 -6.75 -10.96 0.29
N LYS A 105 -7.90 -11.40 0.80
CA LYS A 105 -8.11 -12.79 1.24
C LYS A 105 -8.43 -13.69 0.04
N LYS A 106 -8.15 -14.98 0.15
CA LYS A 106 -8.60 -16.02 -0.79
C LYS A 106 -10.09 -15.87 -1.10
N GLY A 107 -10.44 -15.93 -2.38
CA GLY A 107 -11.80 -15.74 -2.89
C GLY A 107 -12.30 -14.29 -2.88
N ARG A 108 -11.44 -13.30 -2.61
CA ARG A 108 -11.79 -11.86 -2.65
C ARG A 108 -10.89 -11.13 -3.63
N SER A 109 -11.49 -10.32 -4.48
CA SER A 109 -10.81 -9.52 -5.49
C SER A 109 -10.40 -8.16 -4.94
N VAL A 110 -9.19 -7.71 -5.27
CA VAL A 110 -8.69 -6.35 -5.01
C VAL A 110 -8.12 -5.78 -6.31
N PHE A 111 -8.30 -4.48 -6.48
CA PHE A 111 -7.69 -3.73 -7.58
C PHE A 111 -6.29 -3.25 -7.17
N TYR A 112 -5.27 -4.03 -7.54
CA TYR A 112 -3.88 -3.66 -7.32
C TYR A 112 -3.42 -2.62 -8.35
N CYS A 113 -2.91 -1.49 -7.88
CA CYS A 113 -2.40 -0.40 -8.70
C CYS A 113 -1.38 0.44 -7.92
N SER A 114 -0.69 1.34 -8.61
CA SER A 114 0.19 2.34 -8.00
C SER A 114 -0.20 3.74 -8.47
N ASN A 115 0.10 4.77 -7.69
CA ASN A 115 0.03 6.17 -8.15
C ASN A 115 1.25 6.59 -8.99
N GLN A 116 2.22 5.69 -9.18
CA GLN A 116 3.40 5.90 -10.02
C GLN A 116 3.50 4.80 -11.09
N PRO A 117 3.70 5.15 -12.38
CA PRO A 117 3.74 4.16 -13.45
C PRO A 117 4.93 3.20 -13.32
N TYR A 118 6.09 3.72 -12.91
CA TYR A 118 7.31 2.92 -12.74
C TYR A 118 7.16 1.88 -11.63
N ALA A 119 6.57 2.27 -10.50
CA ALA A 119 6.28 1.33 -9.42
C ALA A 119 5.30 0.24 -9.85
N ALA A 120 4.26 0.57 -10.63
CA ALA A 120 3.34 -0.44 -11.16
C ALA A 120 4.05 -1.48 -12.06
N ILE A 121 5.08 -1.08 -12.80
CA ILE A 121 5.90 -1.97 -13.62
C ILE A 121 6.77 -2.86 -12.70
N LEU A 122 7.49 -2.27 -11.76
CA LEU A 122 8.40 -3.02 -10.88
C LEU A 122 7.67 -4.05 -10.00
N GLU A 123 6.48 -3.72 -9.49
CA GLU A 123 5.65 -4.64 -8.70
C GLU A 123 5.23 -5.89 -9.49
N CYS A 124 5.28 -5.85 -10.82
CA CYS A 124 4.98 -7.00 -11.67
C CYS A 124 6.20 -7.93 -11.89
N LYS A 125 7.40 -7.54 -11.43
CA LYS A 125 8.66 -8.28 -11.59
C LYS A 125 8.92 -8.79 -13.03
N PRO A 126 8.91 -7.89 -14.03
CA PRO A 126 9.04 -8.27 -15.43
C PRO A 126 10.41 -8.91 -15.70
N LYS A 127 10.42 -9.91 -16.56
CA LYS A 127 11.62 -10.58 -17.07
C LYS A 127 11.92 -10.12 -18.49
N VAL A 128 13.17 -10.30 -18.91
CA VAL A 128 13.56 -10.05 -20.31
C VAL A 128 12.67 -10.90 -21.22
N GLY A 129 11.99 -10.25 -22.17
CA GLY A 129 11.05 -10.88 -23.10
C GLY A 129 9.57 -10.74 -22.74
N ASP A 130 9.24 -10.25 -21.53
CA ASP A 130 7.84 -10.00 -21.16
C ASP A 130 7.25 -8.80 -21.92
N ALA A 131 5.98 -8.92 -22.32
CA ALA A 131 5.19 -7.83 -22.86
C ALA A 131 4.31 -7.22 -21.75
N GLY A 132 4.59 -5.97 -21.38
CA GLY A 132 3.83 -5.23 -20.36
C GLY A 132 2.75 -4.33 -20.97
N PHE A 133 1.52 -4.48 -20.50
CA PHE A 133 0.38 -3.64 -20.88
C PHE A 133 0.02 -2.71 -19.71
N LEU A 134 0.18 -1.40 -19.90
CA LEU A 134 -0.09 -0.38 -18.89
C LEU A 134 -1.49 0.21 -19.08
N SER A 135 -2.30 0.15 -18.02
CA SER A 135 -3.59 0.82 -17.94
C SER A 135 -3.53 2.03 -17.01
N VAL A 136 -4.27 3.09 -17.35
CA VAL A 136 -4.36 4.33 -16.57
C VAL A 136 -5.79 4.56 -16.14
N TRP A 137 -5.98 4.71 -14.84
CA TRP A 137 -7.28 4.85 -14.20
C TRP A 137 -7.37 6.18 -13.47
N LYS A 138 -8.53 6.83 -13.54
CA LYS A 138 -8.80 8.06 -12.78
C LYS A 138 -9.50 7.71 -11.48
N GLY A 139 -9.09 8.31 -10.37
CA GLY A 139 -9.85 8.25 -9.13
C GLY A 139 -11.24 8.87 -9.31
N VAL A 140 -12.29 8.13 -8.93
CA VAL A 140 -13.67 8.65 -8.91
C VAL A 140 -14.33 8.24 -7.60
N ALA A 141 -14.44 9.20 -6.70
CA ALA A 141 -15.07 9.10 -5.40
C ALA A 141 -16.12 10.21 -5.26
N LYS A 142 -17.25 9.87 -4.63
CA LYS A 142 -18.30 10.81 -4.22
C LYS A 142 -18.35 11.03 -2.70
N ARG A 143 -17.54 10.27 -1.96
CA ARG A 143 -17.46 10.26 -0.49
C ARG A 143 -16.01 10.15 -0.08
N ASN A 144 -15.72 10.49 1.17
CA ASN A 144 -14.37 10.34 1.71
C ASN A 144 -13.87 8.89 1.55
N ILE A 145 -12.63 8.75 1.11
CA ILE A 145 -11.98 7.47 0.90
C ILE A 145 -11.07 7.17 2.08
N LYS A 146 -11.30 6.02 2.71
CA LYS A 146 -10.40 5.49 3.74
C LYS A 146 -9.12 5.02 3.05
N ILE A 147 -7.99 5.55 3.49
CA ILE A 147 -6.67 5.08 3.10
C ILE A 147 -6.00 4.48 4.33
N GLY A 148 -5.20 3.44 4.14
CA GLY A 148 -4.47 2.79 5.21
C GLY A 148 -3.19 2.21 4.67
N ASN A 149 -2.10 2.37 5.41
CA ASN A 149 -0.89 1.61 5.16
C ASN A 149 -1.11 0.19 5.69
N LEU A 150 -1.01 -0.79 4.78
CA LEU A 150 -1.13 -2.20 5.08
C LEU A 150 0.26 -2.83 4.96
N LEU A 151 1.17 -2.44 5.86
CA LEU A 151 2.39 -3.19 6.07
C LEU A 151 2.05 -4.35 7.00
N SER A 152 2.34 -5.58 6.57
CA SER A 152 2.22 -6.74 7.45
C SER A 152 3.26 -6.61 8.56
N PRO A 153 2.92 -6.88 9.83
CA PRO A 153 3.92 -6.98 10.88
C PRO A 153 4.94 -8.11 10.60
N ASP A 154 4.56 -9.12 9.82
CA ASP A 154 5.41 -10.26 9.43
C ASP A 154 6.17 -10.05 8.12
N LEU A 155 6.63 -8.82 7.83
CA LEU A 155 7.50 -8.59 6.66
C LEU A 155 8.90 -9.14 6.98
N PRO A 156 9.41 -10.16 6.24
CA PRO A 156 10.77 -10.63 6.46
C PRO A 156 11.79 -9.50 6.27
N LEU A 157 12.79 -9.46 7.15
CA LEU A 157 13.91 -8.50 7.14
C LEU A 157 14.65 -8.53 5.81
N GLU A 158 14.83 -9.74 5.28
CA GLU A 158 15.22 -9.98 3.90
C GLU A 158 14.00 -9.81 3.02
N ASN A 159 13.71 -8.55 2.74
CA ASN A 159 12.84 -8.25 1.62
C ASN A 159 13.71 -8.34 0.39
N ASP A 160 13.74 -9.52 -0.24
CA ASP A 160 14.34 -9.76 -1.56
C ASP A 160 13.55 -8.97 -2.63
N TRP A 161 13.60 -7.64 -2.55
CA TRP A 161 13.17 -6.72 -3.60
C TRP A 161 14.03 -6.95 -4.85
#